data_AF-A0A4Q6EUS8-F1
#
_entry.id   AF-A0A4Q6EUS8-F1
#
_cell.length_a   1.000
_cell.length_b   1.000
_cell.length_c   1.000
_cell.angle_alpha   90.00
_cell.angle_beta   90.00
_cell.angle_gamma   90.00
#
_symmetry.space_group_name_H-M   'P 1'
#
loop_
_entity.id
_entity.type
_entity.pdbx_description
1 polymer ?
#
loop_
_entity_poly.entity_id
_entity_poly.type
_entity_poly.pdbx_seq_one_letter_code
_entity_poly.pdbx_strand_id
1 'polypeptide(L)'
;MRILLMLSLTLLCLSSAAHAVRTDGEFGSSGGGEFQRDQHNPWFVKNTAQVEYCVEIDPEGFSAPAEKIQPMIDRALQYWVKEFADRGALLGIAAQKFVRTGPPSGGCQGSEDLKLQFGYGALSAEQKNRFTIAGEQPQDYVGIAVRTDYDRKTLKGKGFVLIASDRGASPYNFGAGLSRNLWSHEGLLFRILQHELGHVFGIAHTESGFMAADFPEAMVRNYGSYRTIKETPFFAAPAFYLACASDRPLPYPDLSCMEITTSTNWQSFTATGIKNGGERFIIGQGESGKRTSVQQQYPVRVFLPKEQAVFETTPGELFWKGPARTSVKSVLTFTETGKDKSSMLLELSPDSLEIYQTKPTGIERWL
;
A
#
# COMPACT_ATOMS: atom_id res chain seq x y z
N MET A 1 7.09 69.16 53.25
CA MET A 1 8.24 68.84 52.37
C MET A 1 8.79 67.49 52.80
N ARG A 2 8.82 66.52 51.88
CA ARG A 2 9.27 65.11 52.02
C ARG A 2 8.40 64.18 52.88
N ILE A 3 7.54 63.41 52.20
CA ILE A 3 7.12 62.07 52.61
C ILE A 3 7.32 61.11 51.44
N LEU A 4 7.74 59.91 51.80
CA LEU A 4 8.33 58.81 51.07
C LEU A 4 7.25 57.76 50.67
N LEU A 5 7.52 57.02 49.59
CA LEU A 5 7.18 55.59 49.37
C LEU A 5 5.70 55.16 49.16
N MET A 6 5.36 54.62 47.98
CA MET A 6 5.32 53.16 47.71
C MET A 6 4.55 52.80 46.41
N LEU A 7 5.17 51.91 45.63
CA LEU A 7 4.62 50.78 44.87
C LEU A 7 3.22 50.90 44.22
N SER A 8 3.17 50.82 42.88
CA SER A 8 2.49 49.70 42.22
C SER A 8 3.02 49.52 40.80
N LEU A 9 3.88 48.51 40.63
CA LEU A 9 4.36 48.00 39.35
C LEU A 9 3.31 46.98 38.86
N THR A 10 2.39 47.40 37.99
CA THR A 10 1.43 46.48 37.34
C THR A 10 2.04 45.99 36.02
N LEU A 11 2.69 44.85 36.12
CA LEU A 11 3.25 44.07 35.03
C LEU A 11 2.09 43.48 34.20
N LEU A 12 1.87 43.99 32.99
CA LEU A 12 1.04 43.35 31.97
C LEU A 12 1.75 42.08 31.48
N CYS A 13 1.48 40.93 32.11
CA CYS A 13 1.70 39.64 31.48
C CYS A 13 0.57 39.40 30.47
N LEU A 14 0.80 39.76 29.20
CA LEU A 14 0.07 39.14 28.10
C LEU A 14 0.46 37.67 28.07
N SER A 15 -0.45 36.83 28.57
CA SER A 15 -0.43 35.38 28.40
C SER A 15 -0.65 35.05 26.93
N SER A 16 0.45 34.92 26.19
CA SER A 16 0.48 34.16 24.95
C SER A 16 0.11 32.72 25.28
N ALA A 17 -1.16 32.36 25.07
CA ALA A 17 -1.58 30.97 24.99
C ALA A 17 -0.99 30.37 23.71
N ALA A 18 0.29 30.02 23.77
CA ALA A 18 0.90 29.10 22.83
C ALA A 18 0.12 27.79 22.97
N HIS A 19 -0.79 27.54 22.03
CA HIS A 19 -1.32 26.21 21.82
C HIS A 19 -0.11 25.36 21.45
N ALA A 20 0.34 24.54 22.39
CA ALA A 20 1.24 23.45 22.09
C ALA A 20 0.50 22.57 21.09
N VAL A 21 0.82 22.72 19.80
CA VAL A 21 0.43 21.77 18.77
C VAL A 21 1.12 20.47 19.14
N ARG A 22 0.36 19.57 19.79
CA ARG A 22 0.78 18.19 19.98
C ARG A 22 0.90 17.58 18.59
N THR A 23 2.13 17.42 18.12
CA THR A 23 2.44 16.67 16.91
C THR A 23 2.44 15.18 17.25
N ASP A 24 1.26 14.60 17.46
CA ASP A 24 1.09 13.14 17.57
C ASP A 24 1.04 12.46 16.18
N GLY A 25 1.35 13.21 15.12
CA GLY A 25 1.56 12.67 13.77
C GLY A 25 2.99 12.19 13.59
N GLU A 26 3.27 10.99 14.09
CA GLU A 26 4.56 10.31 14.01
C GLU A 26 4.88 9.95 12.55
N PHE A 27 6.00 10.46 12.03
CA PHE A 27 6.59 10.08 10.74
C PHE A 27 7.27 8.72 10.93
N GLY A 28 6.69 7.65 10.40
CA GLY A 28 7.32 6.33 10.39
C GLY A 28 8.32 6.24 9.24
N SER A 29 9.57 6.67 9.49
CA SER A 29 10.71 6.46 8.60
C SER A 29 11.53 5.30 9.14
N SER A 30 11.62 4.21 8.39
CA SER A 30 12.12 2.91 8.84
C SER A 30 13.57 2.96 9.32
N GLY A 31 13.82 2.56 10.57
CA GLY A 31 15.18 2.57 11.14
C GLY A 31 15.33 1.92 12.52
N GLY A 32 14.74 0.74 12.75
CA GLY A 32 15.06 -0.12 13.90
C GLY A 32 14.29 0.18 15.20
N GLY A 33 13.38 -0.74 15.55
CA GLY A 33 12.70 -0.76 16.85
C GLY A 33 11.44 0.11 16.94
N GLU A 34 10.55 0.02 15.95
CA GLU A 34 9.27 0.75 15.97
C GLU A 34 8.34 0.20 17.07
N PHE A 35 7.90 1.08 17.98
CA PHE A 35 6.76 0.78 18.84
C PHE A 35 5.52 0.75 17.95
N GLN A 36 5.12 -0.44 17.50
CA GLN A 36 3.90 -0.73 16.74
C GLN A 36 2.62 -0.36 17.52
N ARG A 37 2.38 0.92 17.77
CA ARG A 37 1.16 1.42 18.40
C ARG A 37 0.15 1.75 17.30
N ASP A 38 -0.23 3.01 17.19
CA ASP A 38 -1.30 3.41 16.28
C ASP A 38 -0.83 3.43 14.82
N GLN A 39 0.48 3.49 14.54
CA GLN A 39 1.03 3.67 13.18
C GLN A 39 0.48 2.68 12.14
N HIS A 40 0.10 1.47 12.58
CA HIS A 40 -0.47 0.42 11.71
C HIS A 40 -1.99 0.30 11.81
N ASN A 41 -2.65 1.10 12.65
CA ASN A 41 -4.10 1.06 12.75
C ASN A 41 -4.74 1.57 11.45
N PRO A 42 -5.80 0.90 10.97
CA PRO A 42 -6.68 1.46 9.96
C PRO A 42 -7.15 2.85 10.38
N TRP A 43 -7.24 3.77 9.43
CA TRP A 43 -7.69 5.13 9.72
C TRP A 43 -9.18 5.14 10.07
N PHE A 44 -9.95 4.17 9.57
CA PHE A 44 -11.39 4.12 9.77
C PHE A 44 -11.82 2.68 10.08
N VAL A 45 -12.64 2.54 11.12
CA VAL A 45 -13.20 1.25 11.58
C VAL A 45 -14.73 1.36 11.73
N LYS A 46 -15.38 0.32 12.27
CA LYS A 46 -16.85 0.13 12.27
C LYS A 46 -17.72 1.28 12.82
N ASN A 47 -17.19 2.18 13.65
CA ASN A 47 -17.93 3.32 14.18
C ASN A 47 -17.93 4.55 13.25
N THR A 48 -17.13 4.53 12.18
CA THR A 48 -17.13 5.57 11.15
C THR A 48 -18.12 5.13 10.07
N ALA A 49 -19.22 5.85 9.86
CA ALA A 49 -20.18 5.50 8.81
C ALA A 49 -19.80 6.11 7.45
N GLN A 50 -19.26 7.34 7.48
CA GLN A 50 -18.88 8.12 6.33
C GLN A 50 -17.47 8.66 6.53
N VAL A 51 -16.67 8.61 5.45
CA VAL A 51 -15.36 9.25 5.36
C VAL A 51 -15.46 10.35 4.33
N GLU A 52 -15.28 11.59 4.78
CA GLU A 52 -15.24 12.74 3.88
C GLU A 52 -13.84 12.89 3.32
N TYR A 53 -13.72 12.92 2.00
CA TYR A 53 -12.44 13.11 1.33
C TYR A 53 -12.49 14.21 0.28
N CYS A 54 -11.37 14.87 0.05
CA CYS A 54 -11.21 15.86 -1.02
C CYS A 54 -10.02 15.51 -1.91
N VAL A 55 -9.95 16.15 -3.08
CA VAL A 55 -8.89 15.94 -4.07
C VAL A 55 -8.24 17.28 -4.40
N GLU A 56 -6.92 17.35 -4.37
CA GLU A 56 -6.14 18.51 -4.84
C GLU A 56 -5.14 18.06 -5.87
N ILE A 57 -5.03 18.80 -6.98
CA ILE A 57 -4.21 18.44 -8.12
C ILE A 57 -3.35 19.65 -8.47
N ASP A 58 -2.05 19.43 -8.61
CA ASP A 58 -1.09 20.35 -9.19
C ASP A 58 -1.01 20.10 -10.71
N PRO A 59 -1.72 20.87 -11.55
CA PRO A 59 -1.72 20.63 -13.00
C PRO A 59 -0.35 20.91 -13.64
N GLU A 60 0.53 21.68 -12.99
CA GLU A 60 1.87 21.98 -13.51
C GLU A 60 2.83 20.82 -13.22
N GLY A 61 2.73 20.23 -12.03
CA GLY A 61 3.57 19.11 -11.57
C GLY A 61 3.07 17.71 -11.90
N PHE A 62 1.79 17.54 -12.24
CA PHE A 62 1.15 16.23 -12.42
C PHE A 62 0.64 16.03 -13.85
N SER A 63 1.04 14.95 -14.50
CA SER A 63 0.71 14.72 -15.91
C SER A 63 -0.69 14.16 -16.18
N ALA A 64 -1.31 13.49 -15.21
CA ALA A 64 -2.67 12.98 -15.37
C ALA A 64 -3.67 14.13 -15.29
N PRO A 65 -4.65 14.23 -16.22
CA PRO A 65 -5.67 15.26 -16.13
C PRO A 65 -6.74 14.88 -15.08
N ALA A 66 -7.43 15.88 -14.53
CA ALA A 66 -8.33 15.71 -13.38
C ALA A 66 -9.46 14.70 -13.64
N GLU A 67 -10.00 14.68 -14.86
CA GLU A 67 -11.05 13.75 -15.30
C GLU A 67 -10.61 12.29 -15.32
N LYS A 68 -9.29 12.02 -15.34
CA LYS A 68 -8.72 10.68 -15.28
C LYS A 68 -8.35 10.25 -13.86
N ILE A 69 -8.10 11.21 -12.97
CA ILE A 69 -7.72 10.93 -11.59
C ILE A 69 -8.91 10.36 -10.80
N GLN A 70 -10.10 10.96 -10.91
CA GLN A 70 -11.27 10.53 -10.13
C GLN A 70 -11.63 9.04 -10.36
N PRO A 71 -11.74 8.54 -11.61
CA PRO A 71 -11.98 7.11 -11.83
C PRO A 71 -10.93 6.20 -11.20
N MET A 72 -9.67 6.63 -11.11
CA MET A 72 -8.60 5.83 -10.49
C MET A 72 -8.75 5.79 -8.96
N ILE A 73 -9.15 6.91 -8.34
CA ILE A 73 -9.49 6.97 -6.92
C ILE A 73 -10.67 6.03 -6.62
N ASP A 74 -11.76 6.14 -7.37
CA ASP A 74 -12.96 5.33 -7.17
C ASP A 74 -12.63 3.84 -7.30
N ARG A 75 -11.86 3.47 -8.32
CA ARG A 75 -11.41 2.09 -8.55
C ARG A 75 -10.54 1.58 -7.40
N ALA A 76 -9.60 2.37 -6.90
CA ALA A 76 -8.71 1.96 -5.81
C ALA A 76 -9.45 1.82 -4.47
N LEU A 77 -10.40 2.71 -4.18
CA LEU A 77 -11.29 2.57 -3.02
C LEU A 77 -12.19 1.34 -3.14
N GLN A 78 -12.83 1.13 -4.30
CA GLN A 78 -13.68 -0.03 -4.55
C GLN A 78 -12.91 -1.35 -4.46
N TYR A 79 -11.64 -1.38 -4.91
CA TYR A 79 -10.77 -2.53 -4.76
C TYR A 79 -10.65 -2.94 -3.29
N TRP A 80 -10.33 -2.00 -2.40
CA TRP A 80 -10.18 -2.32 -0.98
C TRP A 80 -11.51 -2.67 -0.30
N VAL A 81 -12.60 -1.96 -0.63
CA VAL A 81 -13.95 -2.34 -0.17
C VAL A 81 -14.27 -3.79 -0.53
N LYS A 82 -13.96 -4.22 -1.76
CA LYS A 82 -14.17 -5.60 -2.20
C LYS A 82 -13.25 -6.59 -1.45
N GLU A 83 -11.97 -6.27 -1.29
CA GLU A 83 -11.02 -7.15 -0.58
C GLU A 83 -11.41 -7.40 0.87
N PHE A 84 -11.99 -6.38 1.52
CA PHE A 84 -12.46 -6.45 2.91
C PHE A 84 -13.92 -6.89 3.06
N ALA A 85 -14.75 -6.94 2.01
CA ALA A 85 -16.19 -7.22 2.13
C ALA A 85 -16.50 -8.49 2.95
N ASP A 86 -15.82 -9.59 2.68
CA ASP A 86 -16.05 -10.88 3.36
C ASP A 86 -15.16 -11.07 4.60
N ARG A 87 -14.12 -10.24 4.78
CA ARG A 87 -13.02 -10.52 5.73
C ARG A 87 -12.84 -9.44 6.80
N GLY A 88 -13.13 -8.19 6.46
CA GLY A 88 -13.00 -7.01 7.32
C GLY A 88 -14.21 -6.74 8.21
N ALA A 89 -15.30 -7.52 8.06
CA ALA A 89 -16.58 -7.27 8.72
C ALA A 89 -16.48 -7.15 10.26
N LEU A 90 -15.63 -7.95 10.91
CA LEU A 90 -15.44 -7.89 12.37
C LEU A 90 -14.90 -6.54 12.84
N LEU A 91 -14.01 -5.93 12.06
CA LEU A 91 -13.40 -4.63 12.36
C LEU A 91 -14.17 -3.46 11.72
N GLY A 92 -15.08 -3.75 10.79
CA GLY A 92 -15.72 -2.76 9.92
C GLY A 92 -14.72 -1.96 9.09
N ILE A 93 -13.57 -2.54 8.74
CA ILE A 93 -12.61 -1.90 7.83
C ILE A 93 -13.22 -1.92 6.43
N ALA A 94 -13.14 -0.78 5.74
CA ALA A 94 -13.72 -0.56 4.42
C ALA A 94 -15.24 -0.73 4.33
N ALA A 95 -15.95 -0.72 5.46
CA ALA A 95 -17.41 -0.66 5.51
C ALA A 95 -17.96 0.76 5.33
N GLN A 96 -17.08 1.77 5.31
CA GLN A 96 -17.43 3.18 5.26
C GLN A 96 -17.89 3.61 3.87
N LYS A 97 -18.82 4.57 3.82
CA LYS A 97 -19.10 5.32 2.60
C LYS A 97 -18.06 6.43 2.43
N PHE A 98 -17.25 6.36 1.39
CA PHE A 98 -16.36 7.45 1.00
C PHE A 98 -17.14 8.49 0.20
N VAL A 99 -17.19 9.73 0.71
CA VAL A 99 -17.92 10.83 0.10
C VAL A 99 -16.96 11.94 -0.25
N ARG A 100 -16.88 12.26 -1.55
CA ARG A 100 -16.09 13.39 -2.02
C ARG A 100 -16.73 14.71 -1.58
N THR A 101 -15.94 15.58 -0.97
CA THR A 101 -16.28 16.97 -0.69
C THR A 101 -15.58 17.88 -1.70
N GLY A 102 -16.17 19.05 -1.96
CA GLY A 102 -15.63 20.05 -2.89
C GLY A 102 -15.84 19.71 -4.38
N PRO A 103 -15.43 20.63 -5.28
CA PRO A 103 -15.68 20.47 -6.70
C PRO A 103 -14.68 19.50 -7.37
N PRO A 104 -15.01 18.98 -8.58
CA PRO A 104 -14.15 18.09 -9.35
C PRO A 104 -12.73 18.60 -9.60
N SER A 105 -12.58 19.92 -9.76
CA SER A 105 -11.31 20.61 -10.04
C SER A 105 -10.46 20.93 -8.81
N GLY A 106 -10.90 20.52 -7.61
CA GLY A 106 -10.16 20.64 -6.36
C GLY A 106 -10.63 21.76 -5.43
N GLY A 107 -10.00 21.85 -4.25
CA GLY A 107 -10.38 22.80 -3.20
C GLY A 107 -10.85 22.09 -1.94
N CYS A 108 -9.90 21.52 -1.20
CA CYS A 108 -10.15 21.00 0.13
C CYS A 108 -10.50 22.14 1.09
N GLN A 109 -11.48 21.92 1.97
CA GLN A 109 -11.89 22.89 2.98
C GLN A 109 -11.05 22.78 4.26
N GLY A 110 -10.30 21.67 4.41
CA GLY A 110 -9.48 21.38 5.58
C GLY A 110 -10.23 20.65 6.69
N SER A 111 -11.55 20.47 6.58
CA SER A 111 -12.37 19.71 7.53
C SER A 111 -12.40 18.21 7.21
N GLU A 112 -11.97 17.81 6.02
CA GLU A 112 -12.03 16.43 5.53
C GLU A 112 -11.24 15.46 6.40
N ASP A 113 -11.65 14.20 6.37
CA ASP A 113 -10.93 13.11 7.02
C ASP A 113 -9.70 12.69 6.21
N LEU A 114 -9.80 12.72 4.88
CA LEU A 114 -8.75 12.29 3.96
C LEU A 114 -8.55 13.29 2.82
N LYS A 115 -7.31 13.73 2.58
CA LYS A 115 -6.96 14.49 1.37
C LYS A 115 -6.20 13.61 0.40
N LEU A 116 -6.60 13.59 -0.87
CA LEU A 116 -5.89 12.92 -1.95
C LEU A 116 -5.21 13.96 -2.82
N GLN A 117 -3.90 14.08 -2.70
CA GLN A 117 -3.10 15.17 -3.25
C GLN A 117 -2.18 14.66 -4.35
N PHE A 118 -2.24 15.28 -5.52
CA PHE A 118 -1.53 14.86 -6.73
C PHE A 118 -0.56 15.96 -7.17
N GLY A 119 0.72 15.74 -6.91
CA GLY A 119 1.83 16.66 -7.20
C GLY A 119 2.20 17.59 -6.04
N TYR A 120 3.43 18.10 -6.07
CA TYR A 120 4.04 18.94 -5.05
C TYR A 120 3.27 20.25 -4.79
N GLY A 121 2.70 20.85 -5.85
CA GLY A 121 1.87 22.05 -5.73
C GLY A 121 0.58 21.85 -4.94
N ALA A 122 0.08 20.60 -4.83
CA ALA A 122 -1.11 20.27 -4.07
C ALA A 122 -0.87 20.25 -2.55
N LEU A 123 0.39 20.19 -2.10
CA LEU A 123 0.71 20.23 -0.66
C LEU A 123 0.58 21.64 -0.08
N SER A 124 -0.06 21.73 1.09
CA SER A 124 -0.09 22.96 1.89
C SER A 124 1.29 23.31 2.43
N ALA A 125 1.47 24.57 2.85
CA ALA A 125 2.72 25.02 3.48
C ALA A 125 3.03 24.22 4.77
N GLU A 126 2.01 23.89 5.56
CA GLU A 126 2.15 23.07 6.77
C GLU A 126 2.65 21.67 6.44
N GLN A 127 2.09 21.04 5.40
CA GLN A 127 2.51 19.70 4.97
C GLN A 127 3.96 19.71 4.48
N LYS A 128 4.35 20.67 3.65
CA LYS A 128 5.75 20.85 3.18
C LYS A 128 6.72 21.05 4.35
N ASN A 129 6.34 21.86 5.33
CA ASN A 129 7.13 22.08 6.53
C ASN A 129 7.27 20.80 7.37
N ARG A 130 6.24 19.95 7.41
CA ARG A 130 6.30 18.67 8.13
C ARG A 130 7.36 17.73 7.56
N PHE A 131 7.45 17.58 6.23
CA PHE A 131 8.54 16.84 5.59
C PHE A 131 9.91 17.43 5.94
N THR A 132 10.04 18.76 5.88
CA THR A 132 11.28 19.47 6.21
C THR A 132 11.74 19.19 7.64
N ILE A 133 10.82 19.24 8.61
CA ILE A 133 11.11 18.93 10.02
C ILE A 133 11.53 17.47 10.21
N ALA A 134 10.93 16.55 9.45
CA ALA A 134 11.31 15.14 9.46
C ALA A 134 12.68 14.88 8.79
N GLY A 135 13.29 15.88 8.16
CA GLY A 135 14.53 15.71 7.39
C GLY A 135 14.32 15.02 6.05
N GLU A 136 13.09 15.06 5.52
CA GLU A 136 12.69 14.37 4.30
C GLU A 136 12.22 15.37 3.24
N GLN A 137 12.14 14.93 1.98
CA GLN A 137 11.54 15.71 0.89
C GLN A 137 10.37 14.94 0.27
N PRO A 138 9.24 15.61 -0.06
CA PRO A 138 8.14 14.95 -0.78
C PRO A 138 8.58 14.28 -2.10
N GLN A 139 9.63 14.81 -2.73
CA GLN A 139 10.20 14.31 -3.97
C GLN A 139 10.93 12.97 -3.79
N ASP A 140 11.29 12.57 -2.58
CA ASP A 140 11.95 11.29 -2.32
C ASP A 140 10.95 10.12 -2.33
N TYR A 141 9.66 10.39 -2.56
CA TYR A 141 8.57 9.43 -2.60
C TYR A 141 7.92 9.36 -3.97
N VAL A 142 7.44 8.17 -4.35
CA VAL A 142 6.53 8.00 -5.51
C VAL A 142 5.09 8.29 -5.07
N GLY A 143 4.71 7.70 -3.94
CA GLY A 143 3.49 7.94 -3.20
C GLY A 143 3.78 7.83 -1.71
N ILE A 144 2.95 8.44 -0.88
CA ILE A 144 3.01 8.29 0.58
C ILE A 144 1.65 8.60 1.21
N ALA A 145 1.21 7.74 2.13
CA ALA A 145 0.10 8.00 3.03
C ALA A 145 0.59 8.54 4.39
N VAL A 146 0.25 9.79 4.71
CA VAL A 146 0.65 10.46 5.95
C VAL A 146 -0.55 10.70 6.84
N ARG A 147 -0.58 10.04 7.99
CA ARG A 147 -1.59 10.29 9.02
C ARG A 147 -1.20 11.49 9.86
N THR A 148 -2.03 12.53 9.86
CA THR A 148 -1.76 13.78 10.56
C THR A 148 -2.31 13.80 11.98
N ASP A 149 -3.37 13.04 12.24
CA ASP A 149 -4.05 12.95 13.53
C ASP A 149 -4.72 11.57 13.70
N TYR A 150 -4.88 11.13 14.95
CA TYR A 150 -5.55 9.87 15.29
C TYR A 150 -6.21 9.94 16.66
N ASP A 151 -7.55 9.97 16.67
CA ASP A 151 -8.33 9.92 17.91
C ASP A 151 -8.34 8.49 18.46
N ARG A 152 -7.54 8.24 19.49
CA ARG A 152 -7.44 6.94 20.16
C ARG A 152 -8.74 6.46 20.82
N LYS A 153 -9.67 7.36 21.13
CA LYS A 153 -10.95 7.00 21.73
C LYS A 153 -11.91 6.46 20.68
N THR A 154 -11.99 7.13 19.53
CA THR A 154 -12.89 6.75 18.43
C THR A 154 -12.21 5.90 17.36
N LEU A 155 -10.89 5.66 17.47
CA LEU A 155 -10.05 4.97 16.50
C LEU A 155 -10.20 5.55 15.09
N LYS A 156 -10.30 6.87 15.00
CA LYS A 156 -10.48 7.61 13.75
C LYS A 156 -9.22 8.41 13.42
N GLY A 157 -8.66 8.14 12.25
CA GLY A 157 -7.54 8.86 11.69
C GLY A 157 -7.96 10.04 10.82
N LYS A 158 -7.02 10.97 10.63
CA LYS A 158 -7.06 11.99 9.58
C LYS A 158 -5.70 12.10 8.92
N GLY A 159 -5.67 12.50 7.66
CA GLY A 159 -4.41 12.73 6.97
C GLY A 159 -4.55 12.95 5.48
N PHE A 160 -3.47 12.66 4.77
CA PHE A 160 -3.42 12.81 3.33
C PHE A 160 -2.64 11.67 2.67
N VAL A 161 -2.99 11.38 1.42
CA VAL A 161 -2.18 10.60 0.50
C VAL A 161 -1.61 11.56 -0.52
N LEU A 162 -0.29 11.56 -0.68
CA LEU A 162 0.41 12.28 -1.73
C LEU A 162 0.83 11.29 -2.81
N ILE A 163 0.51 11.59 -4.06
CA ILE A 163 1.20 11.01 -5.24
C ILE A 163 2.11 12.09 -5.79
N ALA A 164 3.42 11.84 -5.82
CA ALA A 164 4.42 12.86 -6.12
C ALA A 164 4.33 13.36 -7.57
N SER A 165 4.87 14.55 -7.84
CA SER A 165 4.92 15.10 -9.20
C SER A 165 5.79 14.25 -10.13
N ASP A 166 5.38 14.09 -11.40
CA ASP A 166 6.17 13.45 -12.46
C ASP A 166 6.71 14.44 -13.50
N ARG A 167 6.41 15.73 -13.32
CA ARG A 167 6.90 16.85 -14.13
C ARG A 167 6.98 18.14 -13.31
N GLY A 168 7.29 19.25 -13.97
CA GLY A 168 7.37 20.57 -13.35
C GLY A 168 8.68 20.81 -12.58
N ALA A 169 8.66 21.77 -11.66
CA ALA A 169 9.85 22.21 -10.92
C ALA A 169 10.24 21.29 -9.74
N SER A 170 9.38 20.32 -9.39
CA SER A 170 9.60 19.44 -8.22
C SER A 170 9.15 18.01 -8.49
N PRO A 171 9.64 17.35 -9.57
CA PRO A 171 9.34 15.93 -9.81
C PRO A 171 10.00 15.05 -8.75
N TYR A 172 9.53 13.82 -8.59
CA TYR A 172 10.20 12.82 -7.75
C TYR A 172 11.67 12.60 -8.15
N ASN A 173 12.50 12.21 -7.19
CA ASN A 173 13.96 12.14 -7.30
C ASN A 173 14.51 10.70 -7.28
N PHE A 174 14.15 9.89 -8.29
CA PHE A 174 14.64 8.50 -8.40
C PHE A 174 15.78 8.33 -9.42
N GLY A 175 16.48 9.42 -9.76
CA GLY A 175 17.65 9.44 -10.64
C GLY A 175 17.34 9.66 -12.12
N ALA A 176 18.40 9.69 -12.95
CA ALA A 176 18.29 9.89 -14.39
C ALA A 176 17.62 8.69 -15.10
N GLY A 177 16.86 8.95 -16.16
CA GLY A 177 16.32 7.92 -17.05
C GLY A 177 14.86 7.52 -16.81
N LEU A 178 14.16 8.16 -15.87
CA LEU A 178 12.72 7.93 -15.69
C LEU A 178 11.93 8.59 -16.83
N SER A 179 10.85 7.92 -17.24
CA SER A 179 9.97 8.48 -18.26
C SER A 179 9.28 9.73 -17.71
N ARG A 180 9.16 10.76 -18.53
CA ARG A 180 8.28 11.88 -18.22
C ARG A 180 6.82 11.43 -18.34
N ASN A 181 5.94 12.15 -17.66
CA ASN A 181 4.49 11.97 -17.74
C ASN A 181 4.00 10.56 -17.36
N LEU A 182 4.63 9.92 -16.38
CA LEU A 182 4.25 8.59 -15.91
C LEU A 182 2.77 8.51 -15.47
N TRP A 183 2.24 9.57 -14.86
CA TRP A 183 0.87 9.58 -14.36
C TRP A 183 -0.19 9.65 -15.46
N SER A 184 0.19 9.96 -16.69
CA SER A 184 -0.70 9.78 -17.86
C SER A 184 -1.05 8.30 -18.12
N HIS A 185 -0.33 7.36 -17.52
CA HIS A 185 -0.63 5.93 -17.56
C HIS A 185 -1.57 5.54 -16.42
N GLU A 186 -2.87 5.45 -16.70
CA GLU A 186 -3.93 5.13 -15.73
C GLU A 186 -3.64 3.88 -14.89
N GLY A 187 -3.13 2.80 -15.51
CA GLY A 187 -2.81 1.56 -14.79
C GLY A 187 -1.71 1.74 -13.73
N LEU A 188 -0.68 2.53 -14.04
CA LEU A 188 0.39 2.83 -13.10
C LEU A 188 -0.14 3.69 -11.95
N LEU A 189 -0.85 4.78 -12.26
CA LEU A 189 -1.46 5.65 -11.26
C LEU A 189 -2.40 4.86 -10.31
N PHE A 190 -3.24 3.99 -10.87
CA PHE A 190 -4.11 3.12 -10.09
C PHE A 190 -3.33 2.25 -9.10
N ARG A 191 -2.21 1.63 -9.50
CA ARG A 191 -1.44 0.75 -8.61
C ARG A 191 -0.75 1.50 -7.48
N ILE A 192 -0.22 2.70 -7.75
CA ILE A 192 0.35 3.52 -6.68
C ILE A 192 -0.76 3.96 -5.73
N LEU A 193 -1.91 4.44 -6.23
CA LEU A 193 -3.06 4.78 -5.39
C LEU A 193 -3.56 3.60 -4.57
N GLN A 194 -3.62 2.40 -5.16
CA GLN A 194 -4.01 1.18 -4.47
C GLN A 194 -3.06 0.89 -3.31
N HIS A 195 -1.75 1.01 -3.51
CA HIS A 195 -0.74 0.85 -2.46
C HIS A 195 -0.98 1.84 -1.31
N GLU A 196 -1.02 3.14 -1.60
CA GLU A 196 -1.15 4.17 -0.57
C GLU A 196 -2.49 4.08 0.18
N LEU A 197 -3.58 3.78 -0.52
CA LEU A 197 -4.87 3.56 0.13
C LEU A 197 -4.86 2.29 0.99
N GLY A 198 -4.01 1.30 0.69
CA GLY A 198 -3.80 0.14 1.55
C GLY A 198 -3.38 0.55 2.96
N HIS A 199 -2.48 1.53 3.07
CA HIS A 199 -2.07 2.10 4.36
C HIS A 199 -3.22 2.81 5.08
N VAL A 200 -4.10 3.52 4.35
CA VAL A 200 -5.33 4.11 4.92
C VAL A 200 -6.24 3.03 5.52
N PHE A 201 -6.31 1.86 4.89
CA PHE A 201 -7.02 0.68 5.40
C PHE A 201 -6.25 -0.13 6.46
N GLY A 202 -5.07 0.35 6.91
CA GLY A 202 -4.29 -0.26 7.98
C GLY A 202 -3.46 -1.46 7.56
N ILE A 203 -3.17 -1.58 6.26
CA ILE A 203 -2.30 -2.62 5.73
C ILE A 203 -0.86 -2.11 5.82
N ALA A 204 -0.05 -2.79 6.63
CA ALA A 204 1.38 -2.55 6.69
C ALA A 204 2.08 -3.09 5.43
N HIS A 205 3.29 -2.61 5.18
CA HIS A 205 4.12 -3.19 4.13
C HIS A 205 4.28 -4.70 4.30
N THR A 206 4.29 -5.42 3.18
CA THR A 206 4.59 -6.84 3.10
C THR A 206 5.99 -7.07 2.57
N GLU A 207 6.52 -8.28 2.71
CA GLU A 207 7.84 -8.65 2.16
C GLU A 207 7.86 -8.65 0.62
N SER A 208 6.69 -8.86 -0.01
CA SER A 208 6.53 -8.94 -1.46
C SER A 208 5.12 -8.53 -1.89
N GLY A 209 4.91 -8.40 -3.20
CA GLY A 209 3.61 -8.04 -3.78
C GLY A 209 3.46 -6.54 -3.95
N PHE A 210 2.22 -6.08 -4.19
CA PHE A 210 1.98 -4.65 -4.46
C PHE A 210 2.00 -3.80 -3.19
N MET A 211 2.01 -4.41 -2.00
CA MET A 211 2.23 -3.72 -0.71
C MET A 211 3.70 -3.82 -0.22
N ALA A 212 4.64 -4.27 -1.06
CA ALA A 212 6.06 -4.21 -0.70
C ALA A 212 6.54 -2.75 -0.63
N ALA A 213 7.44 -2.43 0.30
CA ALA A 213 7.89 -1.05 0.53
C ALA A 213 8.56 -0.42 -0.70
N ASP A 214 9.26 -1.23 -1.52
CA ASP A 214 9.93 -0.80 -2.74
C ASP A 214 9.02 -0.86 -3.98
N PHE A 215 7.78 -1.34 -3.86
CA PHE A 215 6.88 -1.55 -4.99
C PHE A 215 6.61 -0.26 -5.78
N PRO A 216 6.28 0.89 -5.17
CA PRO A 216 6.06 2.12 -5.91
C PRO A 216 7.26 2.53 -6.77
N GLU A 217 8.47 2.44 -6.21
CA GLU A 217 9.72 2.74 -6.91
C GLU A 217 10.01 1.75 -8.05
N ALA A 218 9.85 0.46 -7.77
CA ALA A 218 10.06 -0.59 -8.76
C ALA A 218 9.10 -0.44 -9.96
N MET A 219 7.85 -0.04 -9.70
CA MET A 219 6.84 0.23 -10.72
C MET A 219 7.22 1.39 -11.63
N VAL A 220 7.67 2.53 -11.09
CA VAL A 220 8.06 3.69 -11.91
C VAL A 220 9.33 3.44 -12.71
N ARG A 221 10.30 2.72 -12.13
CA ARG A 221 11.56 2.36 -12.81
C ARG A 221 11.33 1.38 -13.96
N ASN A 222 10.41 0.44 -13.80
CA ASN A 222 10.16 -0.62 -14.78
C ASN A 222 8.78 -0.49 -15.45
N TYR A 223 8.23 0.72 -15.56
CA TYR A 223 6.85 0.92 -16.03
C TYR A 223 6.56 0.29 -17.41
N GLY A 224 7.58 0.16 -18.27
CA GLY A 224 7.48 -0.49 -19.56
C GLY A 224 7.00 -1.94 -19.47
N SER A 225 7.38 -2.65 -18.41
CA SER A 225 6.94 -4.02 -18.09
C SER A 225 5.54 -4.07 -17.49
N TYR A 226 5.05 -2.94 -16.95
CA TYR A 226 3.76 -2.83 -16.28
C TYR A 226 2.68 -2.17 -17.14
N ARG A 227 2.77 -2.25 -18.48
CA ARG A 227 1.76 -1.64 -19.37
C ARG A 227 0.38 -2.29 -19.24
N THR A 228 0.33 -3.58 -18.90
CA THR A 228 -0.92 -4.29 -18.64
C THR A 228 -0.94 -4.77 -17.21
N ILE A 229 -1.63 -4.04 -16.36
CA ILE A 229 -1.76 -4.40 -14.95
C ILE A 229 -3.12 -5.06 -14.74
N LYS A 230 -3.09 -6.37 -14.49
CA LYS A 230 -4.27 -7.10 -14.01
C LYS A 230 -4.39 -6.89 -12.51
N GLU A 231 -5.58 -6.59 -12.02
CA GLU A 231 -5.87 -6.62 -10.59
C GLU A 231 -5.72 -8.05 -10.07
N THR A 232 -5.00 -8.20 -8.97
CA THR A 232 -4.81 -9.44 -8.23
C THR A 232 -5.44 -9.25 -6.86
N PRO A 233 -6.11 -10.25 -6.28
CA PRO A 233 -6.60 -10.12 -4.91
C PRO A 233 -5.42 -10.02 -3.93
N PHE A 234 -5.65 -9.41 -2.76
CA PHE A 234 -4.63 -9.21 -1.73
C PHE A 234 -4.71 -10.25 -0.61
N PHE A 235 -5.92 -10.64 -0.21
CA PHE A 235 -6.08 -11.61 0.88
C PHE A 235 -6.22 -13.05 0.38
N ALA A 236 -6.95 -13.26 -0.71
CA ALA A 236 -7.15 -14.58 -1.30
C ALA A 236 -6.15 -14.82 -2.41
N ALA A 237 -5.48 -15.96 -2.37
CA ALA A 237 -4.60 -16.30 -3.46
C ALA A 237 -5.40 -16.59 -4.74
N PRO A 238 -4.98 -16.09 -5.91
CA PRO A 238 -5.72 -16.23 -7.15
C PRO A 238 -5.69 -17.69 -7.61
N ALA A 239 -6.76 -18.11 -8.29
CA ALA A 239 -6.86 -19.44 -8.89
C ALA A 239 -5.88 -19.64 -10.05
N PHE A 240 -5.28 -18.54 -10.56
CA PHE A 240 -4.32 -18.58 -11.65
C PHE A 240 -3.26 -17.49 -11.50
N TYR A 241 -2.05 -17.78 -11.98
CA TYR A 241 -0.96 -16.82 -12.18
C TYR A 241 -0.45 -16.92 -13.62
N LEU A 242 0.04 -15.82 -14.17
CA LEU A 242 0.64 -15.76 -15.50
C LEU A 242 1.91 -14.91 -15.43
N ALA A 243 3.04 -15.48 -15.84
CA ALA A 243 4.33 -14.81 -15.93
C ALA A 243 4.87 -14.90 -17.36
N CYS A 244 5.30 -13.78 -17.96
CA CYS A 244 5.74 -13.76 -19.35
C CYS A 244 7.22 -13.39 -19.51
N ALA A 245 7.84 -13.86 -20.59
CA ALA A 245 9.26 -13.70 -20.88
C ALA A 245 9.68 -12.23 -21.11
N SER A 246 8.70 -11.36 -21.44
CA SER A 246 8.89 -9.91 -21.48
C SER A 246 9.33 -9.34 -20.13
N ASP A 247 9.00 -10.04 -19.05
CA ASP A 247 9.14 -9.53 -17.70
C ASP A 247 10.46 -10.02 -17.10
N ARG A 248 10.79 -11.31 -17.30
CA ARG A 248 12.07 -11.97 -16.96
C ARG A 248 12.29 -13.22 -17.83
N PRO A 249 13.54 -13.69 -18.04
CA PRO A 249 13.79 -14.94 -18.74
C PRO A 249 12.96 -16.08 -18.14
N LEU A 250 12.38 -16.96 -18.98
CA LEU A 250 11.62 -18.14 -18.55
C LEU A 250 12.49 -19.41 -18.41
N PRO A 251 12.10 -20.45 -17.61
CA PRO A 251 12.99 -21.58 -17.32
C PRO A 251 13.23 -22.43 -18.58
N TYR A 252 12.38 -22.22 -19.56
CA TYR A 252 12.39 -22.81 -20.88
C TYR A 252 12.55 -21.67 -21.89
N PRO A 253 13.62 -21.67 -22.71
CA PRO A 253 13.93 -20.56 -23.62
C PRO A 253 12.86 -20.30 -24.67
N ASP A 254 12.06 -21.31 -25.01
CA ASP A 254 11.00 -21.19 -26.03
C ASP A 254 9.65 -20.72 -25.46
N LEU A 255 9.55 -20.52 -24.14
CA LEU A 255 8.32 -20.01 -23.53
C LEU A 255 8.21 -18.50 -23.68
N SER A 256 7.07 -18.07 -24.21
CA SER A 256 6.64 -16.68 -24.14
C SER A 256 5.98 -16.38 -22.80
N CYS A 257 5.24 -17.33 -22.22
CA CYS A 257 4.63 -17.21 -20.90
C CYS A 257 4.55 -18.57 -20.19
N MET A 258 4.34 -18.51 -18.88
CA MET A 258 4.03 -19.63 -18.01
C MET A 258 2.79 -19.28 -17.19
N GLU A 259 1.81 -20.16 -17.23
CA GLU A 259 0.58 -20.07 -16.45
C GLU A 259 0.60 -21.11 -15.33
N ILE A 260 0.24 -20.72 -14.10
CA ILE A 260 0.10 -21.64 -12.98
C ILE A 260 -1.35 -21.60 -12.53
N THR A 261 -2.05 -22.73 -12.63
CA THR A 261 -3.41 -22.88 -12.12
C THR A 261 -3.42 -23.70 -10.85
N THR A 262 -4.29 -23.32 -9.91
CA THR A 262 -4.44 -23.99 -8.62
C THR A 262 -5.84 -24.56 -8.50
N SER A 263 -5.99 -25.70 -7.82
CA SER A 263 -7.32 -26.16 -7.41
C SER A 263 -7.90 -25.24 -6.32
N THR A 264 -9.23 -25.25 -6.19
CA THR A 264 -10.00 -24.42 -5.24
C THR A 264 -9.54 -24.53 -3.78
N ASN A 265 -8.81 -25.58 -3.42
CA ASN A 265 -8.29 -25.85 -2.09
C ASN A 265 -6.76 -25.96 -2.03
N TRP A 266 -6.05 -25.51 -3.08
CA TRP A 266 -4.58 -25.51 -3.13
C TRP A 266 -3.97 -26.91 -3.01
N GLN A 267 -4.74 -27.96 -3.32
CA GLN A 267 -4.25 -29.34 -3.24
C GLN A 267 -3.49 -29.78 -4.47
N SER A 268 -3.64 -29.07 -5.58
CA SER A 268 -2.99 -29.40 -6.84
C SER A 268 -2.66 -28.15 -7.63
N PHE A 269 -1.58 -28.25 -8.38
CA PHE A 269 -1.01 -27.18 -9.18
C PHE A 269 -0.69 -27.70 -10.56
N THR A 270 -1.01 -26.93 -11.60
CA THR A 270 -0.59 -27.21 -12.97
C THR A 270 0.13 -26.01 -13.53
N ALA A 271 1.39 -26.19 -13.91
CA ALA A 271 2.15 -25.22 -14.67
C ALA A 271 2.01 -25.54 -16.16
N THR A 272 1.50 -24.58 -16.93
CA THR A 272 1.33 -24.63 -18.39
C THR A 272 2.28 -23.64 -19.03
N GLY A 273 3.18 -24.14 -19.88
CA GLY A 273 4.00 -23.31 -20.74
C GLY A 273 3.21 -22.85 -21.97
N ILE A 274 3.42 -21.59 -22.37
CA ILE A 274 2.87 -20.98 -23.58
C ILE A 274 4.05 -20.55 -24.47
N LYS A 275 4.14 -21.03 -25.71
CA LYS A 275 5.17 -20.60 -26.67
C LYS A 275 4.77 -19.36 -27.47
N ASN A 276 5.74 -18.76 -28.14
CA ASN A 276 5.50 -17.80 -29.23
C ASN A 276 4.58 -18.44 -30.29
N GLY A 277 3.40 -17.85 -30.51
CA GLY A 277 2.35 -18.43 -31.37
C GLY A 277 1.16 -19.02 -30.61
N GLY A 278 1.21 -19.06 -29.27
CA GLY A 278 0.08 -19.43 -28.41
C GLY A 278 -0.08 -20.93 -28.15
N GLU A 279 0.84 -21.77 -28.61
CA GLU A 279 0.88 -23.21 -28.29
C GLU A 279 1.02 -23.41 -26.78
N ARG A 280 0.18 -24.27 -26.19
CA ARG A 280 0.13 -24.54 -24.75
C ARG A 280 0.50 -25.99 -24.46
N PHE A 281 1.31 -26.23 -23.44
CA PHE A 281 1.69 -27.57 -22.99
C PHE A 281 1.97 -27.60 -21.48
N ILE A 282 1.67 -28.71 -20.83
CA ILE A 282 1.92 -28.88 -19.40
C ILE A 282 3.43 -29.05 -19.18
N ILE A 283 4.03 -28.19 -18.38
CA ILE A 283 5.46 -28.24 -18.02
C ILE A 283 5.68 -28.82 -16.63
N GLY A 284 4.67 -28.77 -15.76
CA GLY A 284 4.77 -29.33 -14.42
C GLY A 284 3.42 -29.53 -13.76
N GLN A 285 3.35 -30.49 -12.85
CA GLN A 285 2.22 -30.71 -11.97
C GLN A 285 2.73 -30.98 -10.55
N GLY A 286 1.92 -30.65 -9.56
CA GLY A 286 2.23 -30.93 -8.16
C GLY A 286 0.98 -31.15 -7.33
N GLU A 287 1.12 -31.94 -6.28
CA GLU A 287 0.09 -32.18 -5.28
C GLU A 287 0.60 -31.74 -3.91
N SER A 288 -0.28 -31.18 -3.08
CA SER A 288 0.11 -30.53 -1.83
C SER A 288 0.56 -31.51 -0.74
N GLY A 289 0.36 -32.81 -0.94
CA GLY A 289 0.26 -33.84 0.09
C GLY A 289 1.46 -34.09 1.02
N LYS A 290 2.66 -33.53 0.77
CA LYS A 290 3.82 -33.69 1.68
C LYS A 290 4.83 -32.52 1.76
N ARG A 291 4.73 -31.50 0.91
CA ARG A 291 5.73 -30.41 0.81
C ARG A 291 5.10 -29.04 0.65
N THR A 292 3.97 -28.83 1.34
CA THR A 292 3.24 -27.57 1.29
C THR A 292 3.23 -26.93 2.66
N SER A 293 3.74 -25.70 2.78
CA SER A 293 3.50 -24.88 3.96
C SER A 293 2.50 -23.80 3.60
N VAL A 294 1.44 -23.72 4.40
CA VAL A 294 0.49 -22.60 4.36
C VAL A 294 0.96 -21.60 5.40
N GLN A 295 1.38 -20.42 4.95
CA GLN A 295 1.78 -19.32 5.82
C GLN A 295 0.65 -18.31 5.88
N GLN A 296 0.18 -18.02 7.10
CA GLN A 296 -0.78 -16.95 7.35
C GLN A 296 -0.03 -15.73 7.88
N GLN A 297 -0.16 -14.63 7.15
CA GLN A 297 0.29 -13.31 7.60
C GLN A 297 -0.94 -12.48 7.95
N TYR A 298 -0.82 -11.64 8.97
CA TYR A 298 -1.88 -10.73 9.39
C TYR A 298 -1.39 -9.30 9.13
N PRO A 299 -1.54 -8.81 7.88
CA PRO A 299 -1.00 -7.52 7.46
C PRO A 299 -1.74 -6.34 8.10
N VAL A 300 -2.93 -6.60 8.66
CA VAL A 300 -3.69 -5.65 9.47
C VAL A 300 -3.59 -6.05 10.93
N ARG A 301 -3.10 -5.12 11.76
CA ARG A 301 -3.11 -5.24 13.22
C ARG A 301 -3.67 -3.95 13.80
N VAL A 302 -4.69 -4.07 14.62
CA VAL A 302 -5.34 -2.91 15.24
C VAL A 302 -4.96 -2.88 16.71
N PHE A 303 -4.11 -1.94 17.09
CA PHE A 303 -3.86 -1.61 18.49
C PHE A 303 -5.13 -1.03 19.12
N LEU A 304 -5.47 -1.52 20.31
CA LEU A 304 -6.64 -1.13 21.10
C LEU A 304 -6.16 -0.46 22.39
N PRO A 305 -6.01 0.88 22.39
CA PRO A 305 -5.75 1.65 23.61
C PRO A 305 -6.82 1.37 24.67
N LYS A 306 -6.50 1.45 25.96
CA LYS A 306 -7.49 1.18 27.03
C LYS A 306 -8.67 2.15 27.01
N GLU A 307 -8.44 3.35 26.50
CA GLU A 307 -9.39 4.45 26.39
C GLU A 307 -10.32 4.36 25.18
N GLN A 308 -10.10 3.41 24.26
CA GLN A 308 -10.92 3.27 23.06
C GLN A 308 -12.36 2.82 23.41
N ALA A 309 -13.34 3.31 22.67
CA ALA A 309 -14.77 3.10 22.91
C ALA A 309 -15.49 2.34 21.78
N VAL A 310 -14.75 1.75 20.84
CA VAL A 310 -15.27 1.16 19.60
C VAL A 310 -15.43 -0.35 19.72
N PHE A 311 -14.44 -1.02 20.31
CA PHE A 311 -14.38 -2.47 20.41
C PHE A 311 -14.54 -2.92 21.87
N GLU A 312 -15.12 -4.09 22.06
CA GLU A 312 -15.04 -4.75 23.37
C GLU A 312 -13.64 -5.32 23.53
N THR A 313 -12.95 -4.99 24.61
CA THR A 313 -11.59 -5.48 24.89
C THR A 313 -11.60 -6.47 26.02
N THR A 314 -10.99 -7.63 25.81
CA THR A 314 -10.66 -8.56 26.90
C THR A 314 -9.48 -8.01 27.71
N PRO A 315 -9.46 -8.12 29.06
CA PRO A 315 -8.29 -7.76 29.84
C PRO A 315 -7.01 -8.44 29.33
N GLY A 316 -6.01 -7.64 28.95
CA GLY A 316 -4.73 -8.12 28.42
C GLY A 316 -4.64 -8.22 26.88
N GLU A 317 -5.76 -8.05 26.17
CA GLU A 317 -5.76 -7.99 24.71
C GLU A 317 -5.59 -6.54 24.23
N LEU A 318 -4.39 -6.23 23.74
CA LEU A 318 -4.05 -4.90 23.23
C LEU A 318 -4.14 -4.81 21.70
N PHE A 319 -4.36 -5.92 21.01
CA PHE A 319 -4.34 -5.95 19.55
C PHE A 319 -5.40 -6.90 19.01
N TRP A 320 -6.08 -6.47 17.96
CA TRP A 320 -6.84 -7.36 17.08
C TRP A 320 -6.04 -7.67 15.82
N LYS A 321 -6.16 -8.91 15.35
CA LYS A 321 -5.65 -9.34 14.05
C LYS A 321 -6.77 -9.20 13.03
N GLY A 322 -6.49 -8.53 11.92
CA GLY A 322 -7.42 -8.46 10.80
C GLY A 322 -7.45 -9.75 9.97
N PRO A 323 -7.90 -9.68 8.71
CA PRO A 323 -7.88 -10.83 7.81
C PRO A 323 -6.49 -11.44 7.64
N ALA A 324 -6.43 -12.76 7.54
CA ALA A 324 -5.21 -13.45 7.14
C ALA A 324 -4.98 -13.33 5.62
N ARG A 325 -3.77 -12.93 5.25
CA ARG A 325 -3.18 -13.15 3.92
C ARG A 325 -2.57 -14.54 3.91
N THR A 326 -3.03 -15.39 3.00
CA THR A 326 -2.59 -16.79 2.93
C THR A 326 -1.63 -16.98 1.76
N SER A 327 -0.40 -17.35 2.08
CA SER A 327 0.60 -17.77 1.08
C SER A 327 0.81 -19.28 1.16
N VAL A 328 1.08 -19.88 0.01
CA VAL A 328 1.26 -21.33 -0.14
C VAL A 328 2.62 -21.56 -0.78
N LYS A 329 3.52 -22.24 -0.06
CA LYS A 329 4.76 -22.75 -0.66
C LYS A 329 4.53 -24.17 -1.10
N SER A 330 4.89 -24.54 -2.32
CA SER A 330 4.71 -25.90 -2.85
C SER A 330 5.87 -26.29 -3.76
N VAL A 331 6.24 -27.57 -3.79
CA VAL A 331 7.27 -28.05 -4.72
C VAL A 331 6.60 -28.62 -5.97
N LEU A 332 6.83 -27.98 -7.11
CA LEU A 332 6.45 -28.52 -8.41
C LEU A 332 7.53 -29.46 -8.93
N THR A 333 7.09 -30.62 -9.42
CA THR A 333 7.95 -31.51 -10.20
C THR A 333 7.69 -31.22 -11.67
N PHE A 334 8.68 -30.66 -12.36
CA PHE A 334 8.60 -30.41 -13.79
C PHE A 334 8.93 -31.71 -14.51
N THR A 335 8.09 -32.06 -15.47
CA THR A 335 8.29 -33.24 -16.29
C THR A 335 8.85 -32.76 -17.62
N GLU A 336 10.16 -32.56 -17.69
CA GLU A 336 10.80 -32.27 -18.97
C GLU A 336 10.79 -33.56 -19.80
N THR A 337 10.26 -33.49 -21.02
CA THR A 337 10.22 -34.63 -21.96
C THR A 337 11.64 -35.10 -22.25
N GLY A 338 12.06 -36.20 -21.63
CA GLY A 338 13.32 -36.89 -21.90
C GLY A 338 14.56 -36.46 -21.09
N LYS A 339 14.40 -35.67 -20.01
CA LYS A 339 15.50 -35.29 -19.09
C LYS A 339 15.13 -35.47 -17.62
N ASP A 340 16.13 -35.37 -16.74
CA ASP A 340 15.98 -35.51 -15.29
C ASP A 340 14.88 -34.60 -14.73
N LYS A 341 14.09 -35.13 -13.80
CA LYS A 341 13.04 -34.37 -13.10
C LYS A 341 13.67 -33.22 -12.33
N SER A 342 13.42 -31.98 -12.75
CA SER A 342 13.74 -30.81 -11.96
C SER A 342 12.59 -30.51 -10.99
N SER A 343 12.94 -30.24 -9.73
CA SER A 343 12.00 -29.73 -8.74
C SER A 343 12.20 -28.22 -8.62
N MET A 344 11.11 -27.46 -8.66
CA MET A 344 11.15 -26.04 -8.29
C MET A 344 10.23 -25.82 -7.09
N LEU A 345 10.65 -24.95 -6.19
CA LEU A 345 9.82 -24.48 -5.10
C LEU A 345 9.04 -23.26 -5.60
N LEU A 346 7.71 -23.38 -5.64
CA LEU A 346 6.79 -22.26 -5.79
C LEU A 346 6.52 -21.64 -4.42
N GLU A 347 6.45 -20.32 -4.39
CA GLU A 347 5.82 -19.57 -3.32
C GLU A 347 4.73 -18.68 -3.92
N LEU A 348 3.49 -19.03 -3.62
CA LEU A 348 2.29 -18.39 -4.13
C LEU A 348 1.73 -17.50 -3.03
N SER A 349 1.80 -16.19 -3.22
CA SER A 349 1.10 -15.22 -2.39
C SER A 349 0.01 -14.54 -3.21
N PRO A 350 -1.03 -13.95 -2.60
CA PRO A 350 -2.16 -13.44 -3.35
C PRO A 350 -1.88 -12.50 -4.53
N ASP A 351 -0.82 -11.74 -4.41
CA ASP A 351 -0.39 -10.74 -5.37
C ASP A 351 1.05 -10.97 -5.86
N SER A 352 1.67 -12.11 -5.53
CA SER A 352 3.01 -12.44 -6.01
C SER A 352 3.19 -13.93 -6.25
N LEU A 353 3.93 -14.25 -7.32
CA LEU A 353 4.41 -15.58 -7.61
C LEU A 353 5.93 -15.53 -7.56
N GLU A 354 6.52 -16.33 -6.68
CA GLU A 354 7.95 -16.53 -6.64
C GLU A 354 8.27 -17.98 -6.97
N ILE A 355 9.34 -18.15 -7.72
CA ILE A 355 9.78 -19.47 -8.17
C ILE A 355 11.25 -19.60 -7.82
N TYR A 356 11.59 -20.71 -7.19
CA TYR A 356 12.91 -21.00 -6.70
C TYR A 356 13.41 -22.29 -7.33
N GLN A 357 14.59 -22.24 -7.93
CA GLN A 357 15.25 -23.41 -8.47
C GLN A 357 16.21 -24.00 -7.43
N THR A 358 16.08 -25.29 -7.14
CA THR A 358 17.07 -26.00 -6.33
C THR A 358 18.27 -26.38 -7.20
N LYS A 359 19.46 -25.85 -6.87
CA LYS A 359 20.75 -26.19 -7.48
C LYS A 359 21.60 -26.97 -6.45
N PRO A 360 22.64 -27.72 -6.87
CA PRO A 360 23.55 -28.38 -5.94
C PRO A 360 24.20 -27.42 -4.92
N THR A 361 24.32 -26.13 -5.27
CA THR A 361 24.93 -25.08 -4.45
C THR A 361 23.94 -24.36 -3.53
N GLY A 362 22.63 -24.63 -3.62
CA GLY A 362 21.61 -23.96 -2.81
C GLY A 362 20.30 -23.71 -3.56
N ILE A 363 19.46 -22.87 -2.97
CA ILE A 363 18.18 -22.43 -3.55
C ILE A 363 18.39 -21.04 -4.16
N GLU A 364 18.05 -20.88 -5.43
CA GLU A 364 18.16 -19.61 -6.14
C GLU A 364 16.77 -19.10 -6.52
N ARG A 365 16.47 -17.84 -6.20
CA ARG A 365 15.27 -17.18 -6.67
C ARG A 365 15.37 -16.98 -8.17
N TRP A 366 14.38 -17.49 -8.88
CA TRP A 366 14.34 -17.53 -10.32
C TRP A 366 13.30 -16.53 -10.88
N LEU A 367 12.12 -16.42 -10.24
CA LEU A 367 11.08 -15.40 -10.52
C LEU A 367 10.68 -14.65 -9.25
#